data_AF-A0A059XRD7-F1
#
_entry.id   AF-A0A059XRD7-F1
#
_cell.length_a   1.000
_cell.length_b   1.000
_cell.length_c   1.000
_cell.angle_alpha   90.00
_cell.angle_beta   90.00
_cell.angle_gamma   90.00
#
_symmetry.space_group_name_H-M   'P 1'
#
loop_
_entity.id
_entity.type
_entity.pdbx_description
1 polymer ?
#
loop_
_entity_poly.entity_id
_entity_poly.type
_entity_poly.pdbx_seq_one_letter_code
_entity_poly.pdbx_strand_id
1 'polypeptide(L)' 'MTIQLITSIVLMLISIFIIIISLMMSPDSNGFSGALVGSGDLELFKSNKERGVKKFMKWAMFFMGIITMSLALVINFVAK' A
#
# COMPACT_ATOMS: atom_id res chain seq x y z
N MET A 1 -9.77 -21.23 -19.48
CA MET A 1 -8.68 -20.54 -20.21
C MET A 1 -8.96 -19.05 -20.42
N THR A 2 -10.02 -18.65 -21.14
CA THR A 2 -10.30 -17.22 -21.43
C THR A 2 -10.62 -16.38 -20.18
N ILE A 3 -11.50 -16.88 -19.29
CA ILE A 3 -11.82 -16.19 -18.01
C ILE A 3 -10.56 -15.96 -17.17
N GLN A 4 -9.72 -16.99 -16.99
CA GLN A 4 -8.50 -16.92 -16.19
C GLN A 4 -7.52 -15.88 -16.74
N LEU A 5 -7.39 -15.79 -18.06
CA LEU A 5 -6.51 -14.84 -18.74
C LEU A 5 -6.99 -13.40 -18.50
N ILE A 6 -8.29 -13.14 -18.63
CA ILE A 6 -8.89 -11.83 -18.34
C ILE A 6 -8.66 -11.43 -16.89
N THR A 7 -8.94 -12.32 -15.92
CA THR A 7 -8.75 -11.98 -14.49
C THR A 7 -7.28 -11.78 -14.14
N SER A 8 -6.36 -12.52 -14.76
CA SER A 8 -4.92 -12.34 -14.55
C SER A 8 -4.42 -10.98 -15.06
N ILE A 9 -4.91 -10.53 -16.22
CA ILE A 9 -4.61 -9.20 -16.75
C ILE A 9 -5.13 -8.12 -15.80
N VAL A 10 -6.36 -8.27 -15.28
CA VAL A 10 -6.95 -7.32 -14.33
C VAL A 10 -6.12 -7.25 -13.04
N LEU A 11 -5.71 -8.39 -12.47
CA LEU A 11 -4.85 -8.43 -11.29
C LEU A 11 -3.48 -7.78 -11.53
N MET A 12 -2.88 -7.99 -12.70
CA MET A 12 -1.61 -7.37 -13.07
C MET A 12 -1.73 -5.84 -13.08
N LEU A 13 -2.79 -5.30 -13.69
CA LEU A 13 -3.03 -3.86 -13.76
C LEU A 13 -3.24 -3.25 -12.36
N ILE A 14 -4.02 -3.93 -11.50
CA ILE A 14 -4.23 -3.51 -10.11
C ILE A 14 -2.90 -3.50 -9.34
N SER A 15 -2.06 -4.53 -9.55
CA SER A 15 -0.77 -4.65 -8.88
C SER A 15 0.19 -3.51 -9.26
N ILE A 16 0.23 -3.13 -10.54
CA ILE A 16 1.01 -1.98 -11.00
C ILE A 16 0.55 -0.69 -10.30
N PHE A 17 -0.76 -0.49 -10.17
CA PHE A 17 -1.30 0.69 -9.48
C PHE A 17 -0.96 0.71 -7.98
N ILE A 18 -1.03 -0.45 -7.31
CA ILE A 18 -0.62 -0.59 -5.91
C ILE A 18 0.86 -0.25 -5.72
N ILE A 19 1.73 -0.68 -6.64
CA ILE A 19 3.16 -0.36 -6.61
C ILE A 19 3.35 1.16 -6.65
N ILE A 20 2.68 1.86 -7.56
CA ILE A 20 2.77 3.32 -7.68
C ILE A 20 2.35 4.01 -6.37
N ILE A 21 1.21 3.61 -5.79
CA ILE A 21 0.75 4.14 -4.51
C ILE A 21 1.74 3.84 -3.38
N SER A 22 2.38 2.66 -3.39
CA SER A 22 3.36 2.27 -2.38
C SER A 22 4.57 3.18 -2.37
N LEU A 23 5.04 3.56 -3.55
CA LEU A 23 6.18 4.45 -3.72
C LEU A 23 5.83 5.87 -3.27
N MET A 24 4.61 6.33 -3.55
CA MET A 24 4.12 7.62 -3.06
C MET A 24 3.96 7.66 -1.53
N MET A 25 3.77 6.51 -0.89
CA MET A 25 3.64 6.39 0.56
C MET A 25 5.00 6.20 1.27
N SER A 26 6.11 6.42 0.57
CA SER A 26 7.46 6.35 1.17
C SER A 26 7.55 7.22 2.43
N PRO A 27 8.14 6.71 3.52
CA PRO A 27 8.19 7.41 4.79
C PRO A 27 8.99 8.71 4.66
N ASP A 28 8.51 9.78 5.32
CA ASP A 28 9.23 11.05 5.33
C ASP A 28 10.57 10.92 6.07
N SER A 29 11.58 11.61 5.56
CA SER A 29 12.97 11.58 6.08
C SER A 29 13.11 12.07 7.54
N ASN A 30 12.07 12.69 8.09
CA ASN A 30 12.05 13.29 9.43
C ASN A 30 11.88 12.28 10.57
N GLY A 31 11.71 11.00 10.24
CA GLY A 31 11.58 9.94 11.24
C GLY A 31 12.93 9.59 11.88
N PHE A 32 13.64 8.62 11.30
CA PHE A 32 14.79 7.97 11.94
C PHE A 32 16.15 8.65 11.65
N SER A 33 16.35 9.13 10.42
CA SER A 33 17.61 9.75 10.01
C SER A 33 17.83 11.12 10.69
N GLY A 34 16.77 11.94 10.80
CA GLY A 34 16.82 13.20 11.56
C GLY A 34 17.11 12.97 13.05
N ALA A 35 16.56 11.90 13.63
CA ALA A 35 16.77 11.55 15.03
C ALA A 35 18.21 11.22 15.39
N LEU A 36 18.87 10.47 14.51
CA LEU A 36 20.27 10.06 14.69
C LEU A 36 21.25 11.24 14.61
N VAL A 37 20.90 12.30 13.88
CA VAL A 37 21.76 13.49 13.68
C VAL A 37 21.44 14.61 14.69
N GLY A 38 20.48 14.40 15.59
CA GLY A 38 20.16 15.34 16.67
C GLY A 38 19.18 16.45 16.28
N SER A 39 18.26 16.21 15.34
CA SER A 39 17.22 17.19 15.02
C SER A 39 16.25 17.39 16.18
N GLY A 40 16.06 18.63 16.65
CA GLY A 40 15.25 18.97 17.83
C GLY A 40 13.72 18.86 17.67
N ASP A 41 13.20 18.65 16.46
CA ASP A 41 11.76 18.48 16.19
C ASP A 41 11.50 17.08 15.62
N LEU A 42 11.47 16.10 16.52
CA LEU A 42 11.31 14.69 16.19
C LEU A 42 9.84 14.31 16.11
N GLU A 43 9.35 14.08 14.90
CA GLU A 43 8.01 13.50 14.70
C GLU A 43 7.91 12.05 15.23
N LEU A 44 9.04 11.35 15.45
CA LEU A 44 9.08 9.99 16.01
C LEU A 44 8.51 9.87 17.43
N PHE A 45 8.75 10.88 18.27
CA PHE A 45 8.30 10.87 19.66
C PHE A 45 7.09 11.79 19.89
N LYS A 46 6.71 12.54 18.86
CA LYS A 46 5.48 13.33 18.86
C LYS A 46 4.32 12.38 18.60
N SER A 47 3.33 12.34 19.50
CA SER A 47 2.08 11.62 19.23
C SER A 47 1.30 12.35 18.13
N ASN A 48 1.71 12.13 16.88
CA ASN A 48 1.11 12.73 15.72
C ASN A 48 0.01 11.80 15.22
N LYS A 49 -1.24 12.23 15.39
CA LYS A 49 -2.36 11.56 14.70
C LYS A 49 -2.11 11.67 13.20
N GLU A 50 -2.13 10.54 12.50
CA GLU A 50 -2.12 10.52 11.04
C GLU A 50 -3.31 11.36 10.51
N ARG A 51 -3.04 12.38 9.69
CA ARG A 51 -4.05 13.32 9.17
C ARG A 51 -3.89 13.53 7.67
N GLY A 52 -4.97 13.94 7.03
CA GLY A 52 -4.99 14.29 5.59
C GLY A 52 -4.82 13.09 4.67
N VAL A 53 -4.09 13.31 3.57
CA VAL A 53 -3.93 12.36 2.46
C VAL A 53 -3.19 11.08 2.89
N LYS A 54 -2.24 11.17 3.82
CA LYS A 54 -1.48 10.00 4.30
C LYS A 54 -2.35 8.95 4.99
N LYS A 55 -3.34 9.39 5.79
CA LYS A 55 -4.31 8.48 6.42
C LYS A 55 -5.20 7.79 5.36
N PHE A 56 -5.65 8.55 4.37
CA PHE A 56 -6.46 8.01 3.28
C PHE A 56 -5.66 6.99 2.45
N MET A 57 -4.42 7.34 2.07
CA MET A 57 -3.56 6.48 1.27
C MET A 57 -3.22 5.16 1.99
N LYS A 58 -2.96 5.21 3.30
CA LYS A 58 -2.78 4.03 4.16
C LYS A 58 -3.97 3.07 4.10
N TRP A 59 -5.18 3.61 4.33
CA TRP A 59 -6.38 2.79 4.31
C TRP A 59 -6.71 2.29 2.90
N ALA A 60 -6.49 3.12 1.87
CA ALA A 60 -6.65 2.73 0.47
C ALA A 60 -5.72 1.55 0.12
N MET A 61 -4.44 1.60 0.49
CA MET A 61 -3.50 0.50 0.28
C MET A 61 -3.93 -0.77 1.03
N PHE A 62 -4.38 -0.63 2.28
CA PHE A 62 -4.84 -1.76 3.07
C PHE A 62 -6.04 -2.46 2.40
N PHE A 63 -7.05 -1.70 1.97
CA PHE A 63 -8.20 -2.27 1.26
C PHE A 63 -7.83 -2.85 -0.11
N MET A 64 -6.97 -2.18 -0.88
CA MET A 64 -6.48 -2.70 -2.17
C MET A 64 -5.74 -4.03 -1.99
N GLY A 65 -4.93 -4.18 -0.93
CA GLY A 65 -4.27 -5.43 -0.60
C GLY A 65 -5.26 -6.55 -0.31
N ILE A 66 -6.27 -6.28 0.53
CA ILE A 66 -7.33 -7.25 0.85
C ILE A 66 -8.11 -7.67 -0.39
N ILE A 67 -8.48 -6.71 -1.25
CA ILE A 67 -9.21 -6.99 -2.50
C ILE A 67 -8.37 -7.88 -3.42
N THR A 68 -7.09 -7.55 -3.59
CA THR A 68 -6.16 -8.31 -4.44
C THR A 68 -6.00 -9.74 -3.93
N MET A 69 -5.83 -9.92 -2.61
CA MET A 69 -5.71 -11.23 -1.98
C MET A 69 -7.00 -12.05 -2.11
N SER A 70 -8.15 -11.41 -1.94
CA SER A 70 -9.46 -12.07 -2.10
C SER A 70 -9.69 -12.51 -3.55
N LEU A 71 -9.39 -11.65 -4.53
CA LEU A 71 -9.50 -11.98 -5.95
C LEU A 71 -8.55 -13.12 -6.35
N ALA A 72 -7.32 -13.13 -5.83
CA ALA A 72 -6.38 -14.21 -6.08
C ALA A 72 -6.90 -15.57 -5.56
N LEU A 73 -7.53 -15.58 -4.38
CA LEU A 73 -8.16 -16.79 -3.83
C LEU A 73 -9.34 -17.28 -4.68
N VAL A 74 -10.19 -16.36 -5.16
CA VAL A 74 -11.30 -16.71 -6.06
C VAL A 74 -10.77 -17.36 -7.34
N ILE A 75 -9.68 -16.85 -7.92
CA ILE A 75 -9.05 -17.47 -9.09
C ILE A 75 -8.57 -18.87 -8.75
N ASN A 76 -7.91 -19.08 -7.60
CA ASN A 76 -7.44 -20.41 -7.22
C ASN A 76 -8.57 -21.42 -7.08
N PHE A 77 -9.71 -21.00 -6.51
CA PHE A 77 -10.90 -21.84 -6.36
C PHE A 77 -11.60 -22.13 -7.70
N VAL A 78 -11.69 -21.16 -8.61
CA VAL A 78 -12.35 -21.30 -9.92
C VAL A 78 -11.44 -21.99 -10.94
N ALA A 79 -10.11 -21.90 -10.77
CA ALA A 79 -9.13 -22.54 -11.63
C ALA A 79 -8.94 -24.03 -11.33
N LYS A 80 -9.43 -24.50 -10.19
CA LYS A 80 -9.49 -25.90 -9.79
C LYS A 80 -10.82 -26.50 -10.24
#